data_AF-A0A1I6UK84-F1
#
_entry.id   AF-A0A1I6UK84-F1
#
_cell.length_a   1.000
_cell.length_b   1.000
_cell.length_c   1.000
_cell.angle_alpha   90.00
_cell.angle_beta   90.00
_cell.angle_gamma   90.00
#
_symmetry.space_group_name_H-M   'P 1'
#
loop_
_entity.id
_entity.type
_entity.pdbx_description
1 polymer ?
#
loop_
_entity_poly.entity_id
_entity_poly.type
_entity_poly.pdbx_seq_one_letter_code
_entity_poly.pdbx_strand_id
1 'polypeptide(L)'
;MKRKMYILTVVVFLIIAALWWGQYKQNKELTNFHQPITINQVEAIHLWEKGTDIKRVPKSECIKIVEWFNQYDPQKISEEKVPLSNAQVVVDTVEGATIIINYIDGRIYVSRYDVGESNLQYEFLDDAPELENFFEELIN
;
A
#
# COMPACT_ATOMS: atom_id res chain seq x y z
N MET A 1 23.57 23.04 41.66
CA MET A 1 23.54 23.00 40.17
C MET A 1 23.48 21.57 39.61
N LYS A 2 24.35 20.65 40.04
CA LYS A 2 24.41 19.25 39.55
C LYS A 2 23.07 18.48 39.59
N ARG A 3 22.28 18.65 40.64
CA ARG A 3 20.97 17.97 40.82
C ARG A 3 19.88 18.46 39.86
N LYS A 4 19.87 19.76 39.53
CA LYS A 4 18.95 20.34 38.53
C LYS A 4 19.34 19.91 37.11
N MET A 5 20.65 19.77 36.85
CA MET A 5 21.18 19.28 35.59
C MET A 5 20.79 17.80 35.35
N TYR A 6 20.88 16.96 36.38
CA TYR A 6 20.47 15.55 36.31
C TYR A 6 18.98 15.36 36.02
N ILE A 7 18.12 16.16 36.67
CA ILE A 7 16.67 16.13 36.44
C ILE A 7 16.34 16.53 35.00
N LEU A 8 17.01 17.57 34.47
CA LEU A 8 16.82 17.99 33.09
C LEU A 8 17.21 16.90 32.09
N THR A 9 18.34 16.22 32.29
CA THR A 9 18.78 15.12 31.42
C THR A 9 17.79 13.96 31.42
N VAL A 10 17.25 13.57 32.59
CA VAL A 10 16.25 12.51 32.70
C VAL A 10 14.96 12.88 31.97
N VAL A 11 14.49 14.13 32.09
CA VAL A 11 13.28 14.61 31.40
C VAL A 11 13.46 14.57 29.88
N VAL A 12 14.62 15.03 29.37
CA VAL A 12 14.92 14.96 27.94
C VAL A 12 14.94 13.52 27.44
N PHE A 13 15.54 12.59 28.21
CA PHE A 13 15.60 11.18 27.84
C PHE A 13 14.20 10.54 27.77
N LEU A 14 13.31 10.88 28.72
CA LEU A 14 11.92 10.42 28.73
C LEU A 14 11.11 10.95 27.53
N ILE A 15 11.33 12.21 27.14
CA ILE A 15 10.67 12.79 25.95
C ILE A 15 11.14 12.07 24.67
N ILE A 16 12.44 11.84 24.52
CA ILE A 16 12.99 11.11 23.36
C ILE A 16 12.43 9.68 23.30
N ALA A 17 12.40 8.98 24.44
CA ALA A 17 11.85 7.63 24.52
C ALA A 17 10.36 7.59 24.16
N ALA A 18 9.57 8.57 24.61
CA ALA A 18 8.14 8.67 24.28
C ALA A 18 7.90 8.95 22.78
N LEU A 19 8.71 9.83 22.18
CA LEU A 19 8.65 10.11 20.74
C LEU A 19 9.04 8.88 19.91
N TRP A 20 10.11 8.18 20.29
CA TRP A 20 10.52 6.92 19.67
C TRP A 20 9.46 5.83 19.79
N TRP A 21 8.81 5.71 20.96
CA TRP A 21 7.73 4.74 21.16
C TRP A 21 6.50 5.06 20.31
N GLY A 22 6.14 6.33 20.18
CA GLY A 22 5.04 6.79 19.32
C GLY A 22 5.27 6.43 17.85
N GLN A 23 6.47 6.74 17.33
CA GLN A 23 6.86 6.38 15.96
C GLN A 23 6.88 4.86 15.74
N TYR A 24 7.41 4.10 16.72
CA TYR A 24 7.43 2.63 16.64
C TYR A 24 6.02 2.04 16.54
N LYS A 25 5.07 2.53 17.33
CA LYS A 25 3.69 2.04 17.31
C LYS A 25 3.00 2.37 15.97
N GLN A 26 3.18 3.59 15.48
CA GLN A 26 2.60 4.04 14.20
C GLN A 26 3.14 3.22 13.03
N ASN A 27 4.46 3.01 12.96
CA ASN A 27 5.08 2.19 11.91
C ASN A 27 4.62 0.73 11.97
N LYS A 28 4.42 0.19 13.17
CA LYS A 28 3.93 -1.19 13.35
C LYS A 28 2.48 -1.37 12.89
N GLU A 29 1.62 -0.37 13.13
CA GLU A 29 0.23 -0.39 12.64
C GLU A 29 0.19 -0.27 11.11
N LEU A 30 1.01 0.60 10.52
CA LEU A 30 1.15 0.74 9.06
C LEU A 30 1.68 -0.53 8.39
N THR A 31 2.69 -1.22 8.94
CA THR A 31 3.18 -2.49 8.34
C THR A 31 2.12 -3.59 8.22
N ASN A 32 1.01 -3.50 8.97
CA ASN A 32 -0.09 -4.46 8.83
C ASN A 32 -1.02 -4.17 7.65
N PHE A 33 -0.88 -3.01 7.00
CA PHE A 33 -1.77 -2.55 5.92
C PHE A 33 -1.38 -3.16 4.55
N HIS A 34 -0.08 -3.23 4.25
CA HIS A 34 0.41 -3.89 3.05
C HIS A 34 0.75 -5.36 3.32
N GLN A 35 -0.25 -6.23 3.13
CA GLN A 35 -0.10 -7.68 3.22
C GLN A 35 0.01 -8.30 1.82
N PRO A 36 0.89 -9.29 1.61
CA PRO A 36 0.96 -10.02 0.35
C PRO A 36 -0.37 -10.68 -0.01
N ILE A 37 -0.70 -10.68 -1.29
CA ILE A 37 -1.83 -11.41 -1.86
C ILE A 37 -1.37 -12.84 -2.17
N THR A 38 -2.03 -13.85 -1.61
CA THR A 38 -1.75 -15.25 -1.94
C THR A 38 -2.17 -15.54 -3.38
N ILE A 39 -1.20 -15.84 -4.26
CA ILE A 39 -1.44 -16.11 -5.69
C ILE A 39 -2.52 -17.17 -5.92
N ASN A 40 -2.55 -18.23 -5.11
CA ASN A 40 -3.53 -19.31 -5.24
C ASN A 40 -4.95 -18.88 -4.84
N GLN A 41 -5.10 -17.80 -4.09
CA GLN A 41 -6.40 -17.22 -3.72
C GLN A 41 -6.90 -16.18 -4.75
N VAL A 42 -6.11 -15.79 -5.74
CA VAL A 42 -6.56 -14.89 -6.82
C VAL A 42 -7.54 -15.62 -7.74
N GLU A 43 -8.77 -15.14 -7.82
CA GLU A 43 -9.85 -15.66 -8.67
C GLU A 43 -9.90 -14.95 -10.02
N ALA A 44 -9.81 -13.62 -10.02
CA ALA A 44 -9.87 -12.80 -11.21
C ALA A 44 -8.95 -11.59 -11.11
N ILE A 45 -8.50 -11.13 -12.26
CA ILE A 45 -7.82 -9.85 -12.42
C ILE A 45 -8.60 -9.08 -13.49
N HIS A 46 -8.91 -7.83 -13.19
CA HIS A 46 -9.54 -6.91 -14.12
C HIS A 46 -8.65 -5.69 -14.33
N LEU A 47 -8.61 -5.19 -15.57
CA LEU A 47 -7.93 -3.96 -15.93
C LEU A 47 -8.98 -2.92 -16.29
N TRP A 48 -8.73 -1.69 -15.86
CA TRP A 48 -9.52 -0.54 -16.25
C TRP A 48 -8.60 0.63 -16.56
N GLU A 49 -8.94 1.38 -17.60
CA GLU A 49 -8.28 2.61 -17.97
C GLU A 49 -9.34 3.71 -18.08
N LYS A 50 -8.97 4.94 -17.75
CA LYS A 50 -9.87 6.09 -17.82
C LYS A 50 -10.49 6.23 -19.21
N GLY A 51 -11.81 6.11 -19.26
CA GLY A 51 -12.59 6.24 -20.50
C GLY A 51 -12.85 4.91 -21.21
N THR A 52 -12.42 3.78 -20.66
CA THR A 52 -12.73 2.43 -21.15
C THR A 52 -13.63 1.66 -20.17
N ASP A 53 -14.18 0.55 -20.65
CA ASP A 53 -14.89 -0.40 -19.80
C ASP A 53 -13.90 -1.32 -19.07
N ILE A 54 -14.24 -1.69 -17.84
CA ILE A 54 -13.45 -2.67 -17.08
C ILE A 54 -13.45 -4.02 -17.79
N LYS A 55 -12.26 -4.59 -17.98
CA LYS A 55 -12.06 -5.83 -18.72
C LYS A 55 -11.39 -6.89 -17.88
N ARG A 56 -11.93 -8.11 -17.89
CA ARG A 56 -11.27 -9.27 -17.30
C ARG A 56 -10.11 -9.76 -18.15
N VAL A 57 -8.98 -9.99 -17.50
CA VAL A 57 -7.75 -10.49 -18.12
C VAL A 57 -7.43 -11.91 -17.64
N PRO A 58 -6.82 -12.75 -18.49
CA PRO A 58 -6.38 -14.08 -18.07
C PRO A 58 -5.38 -13.99 -16.92
N LYS A 59 -5.62 -14.76 -15.85
CA LYS A 59 -4.72 -14.80 -14.69
C LYS A 59 -3.27 -15.11 -15.08
N SER A 60 -3.06 -16.03 -16.02
CA SER A 60 -1.72 -16.38 -16.52
C SER A 60 -0.95 -15.22 -17.12
N GLU A 61 -1.64 -14.21 -17.67
CA GLU A 61 -1.03 -13.05 -18.31
C GLU A 61 -0.69 -11.95 -17.29
N CYS A 62 -1.53 -11.78 -16.27
CA CYS A 62 -1.42 -10.66 -15.34
C CYS A 62 -1.01 -11.05 -13.90
N ILE A 63 -0.68 -12.32 -13.64
CA ILE A 63 -0.26 -12.73 -12.28
C ILE A 63 1.00 -12.02 -11.80
N LYS A 64 1.88 -11.61 -12.74
CA LYS A 64 3.09 -10.84 -12.43
C LYS A 64 2.79 -9.54 -11.69
N ILE A 65 1.64 -8.91 -11.94
CA ILE A 65 1.23 -7.70 -11.23
C ILE A 65 1.10 -7.97 -9.73
N VAL A 66 0.55 -9.14 -9.38
CA VAL A 66 0.44 -9.58 -7.99
C VAL A 66 1.81 -9.89 -7.38
N GLU A 67 2.71 -10.46 -8.17
CA GLU A 67 4.10 -10.71 -7.74
C GLU A 67 4.86 -9.41 -7.47
N TRP A 68 4.77 -8.42 -8.37
CA TRP A 68 5.38 -7.10 -8.19
C TRP A 68 4.78 -6.35 -7.01
N PHE A 69 3.45 -6.40 -6.85
CA PHE A 69 2.77 -5.86 -5.67
C PHE A 69 3.31 -6.48 -4.38
N ASN A 70 3.44 -7.81 -4.33
CA ASN A 70 3.91 -8.53 -3.15
C ASN A 70 5.39 -8.29 -2.80
N GLN A 71 6.18 -7.81 -3.76
CA GLN A 71 7.60 -7.49 -3.56
C GLN A 71 7.81 -6.11 -2.93
N TYR A 72 6.79 -5.27 -2.89
CA TYR A 72 6.89 -3.93 -2.33
C TYR A 72 7.15 -3.95 -0.82
N ASP A 73 7.97 -3.02 -0.33
CA ASP A 73 8.32 -2.95 1.09
C ASP A 73 7.13 -2.41 1.91
N PRO A 74 6.53 -3.20 2.82
CA PRO A 74 5.39 -2.76 3.62
C PRO A 74 5.73 -1.61 4.59
N GLN A 75 7.01 -1.31 4.82
CA GLN A 75 7.43 -0.16 5.64
C GLN A 75 7.40 1.16 4.87
N LYS A 76 7.20 1.13 3.55
CA LYS A 76 7.28 2.30 2.67
C LYS A 76 5.91 2.71 2.13
N ILE A 77 4.92 2.71 3.01
CA ILE A 77 3.56 3.12 2.68
C ILE A 77 3.09 4.25 3.60
N SER A 78 2.11 5.02 3.13
CA SER A 78 1.40 6.00 3.95
C SER A 78 -0.10 5.88 3.76
N GLU A 79 -0.85 5.92 4.84
CA GLU A 79 -2.32 5.95 4.79
C GLU A 79 -2.76 7.28 4.14
N GLU A 80 -3.41 7.17 2.99
CA GLU A 80 -3.77 8.29 2.14
C GLU A 80 -5.08 7.93 1.42
N LYS A 81 -5.96 8.91 1.26
CA LYS A 81 -7.20 8.70 0.49
C LYS A 81 -6.86 8.61 -0.99
N VAL A 82 -7.28 7.54 -1.67
CA VAL A 82 -7.01 7.34 -3.09
C VAL A 82 -7.77 8.38 -3.95
N PRO A 83 -7.05 9.19 -4.76
CA PRO A 83 -7.65 10.09 -5.75
C PRO A 83 -8.34 9.36 -6.92
N LEU A 84 -8.89 10.11 -7.87
CA LEU A 84 -9.41 9.53 -9.12
C LEU A 84 -8.27 8.99 -9.97
N SER A 85 -8.37 7.71 -10.36
CA SER A 85 -7.28 7.02 -11.04
C SER A 85 -7.26 7.19 -12.56
N ASN A 86 -6.06 7.12 -13.15
CA ASN A 86 -5.88 7.05 -14.61
C ASN A 86 -6.02 5.62 -15.12
N ALA A 87 -5.53 4.65 -14.35
CA ALA A 87 -5.68 3.22 -14.61
C ALA A 87 -5.79 2.42 -13.31
N GLN A 88 -6.40 1.25 -13.38
CA GLN A 88 -6.62 0.37 -12.23
C GLN A 88 -6.42 -1.09 -12.60
N VAL A 89 -5.81 -1.81 -11.68
CA VAL A 89 -5.86 -3.27 -11.63
C VAL A 89 -6.74 -3.65 -10.44
N VAL A 90 -7.80 -4.40 -10.70
CA VAL A 90 -8.65 -4.98 -9.66
C VAL A 90 -8.31 -6.45 -9.52
N VAL A 91 -7.96 -6.88 -8.32
CA VAL A 91 -7.65 -8.26 -7.97
C VAL A 91 -8.74 -8.78 -7.04
N ASP A 92 -9.54 -9.71 -7.55
CA ASP A 92 -10.56 -10.39 -6.77
C ASP A 92 -10.06 -11.75 -6.30
N THR A 93 -10.31 -12.06 -5.05
CA THR A 93 -9.89 -13.30 -4.39
C THR A 93 -11.08 -14.22 -4.12
N VAL A 94 -10.81 -15.52 -4.01
CA VAL A 94 -11.81 -16.58 -3.76
C VAL A 94 -12.62 -16.34 -2.46
N GLU A 95 -12.03 -15.65 -1.49
CA GLU A 95 -12.68 -15.34 -0.21
C GLU A 95 -13.62 -14.12 -0.30
N GLY A 96 -13.86 -13.59 -1.51
CA GLY A 96 -14.71 -12.41 -1.76
C GLY A 96 -14.01 -11.08 -1.44
N ALA A 97 -12.70 -11.12 -1.25
CA ALA A 97 -11.87 -9.97 -0.95
C ALA A 97 -11.36 -9.31 -2.24
N THR A 98 -11.42 -7.98 -2.30
CA THR A 98 -10.98 -7.18 -3.46
C THR A 98 -9.84 -6.24 -3.08
N ILE A 99 -8.77 -6.27 -3.88
CA ILE A 99 -7.65 -5.30 -3.82
C ILE A 99 -7.63 -4.51 -5.14
N ILE A 100 -7.58 -3.18 -5.05
CA ILE A 100 -7.50 -2.30 -6.21
C ILE A 100 -6.17 -1.56 -6.17
N ILE A 101 -5.34 -1.77 -7.20
CA ILE A 101 -4.09 -1.06 -7.42
C ILE A 101 -4.37 0.04 -8.44
N ASN A 102 -4.12 1.28 -8.08
CA ASN A 102 -4.43 2.49 -8.84
C ASN A 102 -3.13 3.16 -9.26
N TYR A 103 -3.07 3.63 -10.50
CA TYR A 103 -1.97 4.44 -11.01
C TYR A 103 -2.43 5.87 -11.32
N ILE A 104 -1.77 6.82 -10.66
CA ILE A 104 -2.16 8.23 -10.65
C ILE A 104 -0.89 9.07 -10.74
N ASP A 105 -0.72 9.79 -11.85
CA ASP A 105 0.38 10.73 -12.08
C ASP A 105 1.78 10.19 -11.69
N GLY A 106 2.08 8.95 -12.09
CA GLY A 106 3.38 8.31 -11.80
C GLY A 106 3.47 7.62 -10.44
N ARG A 107 2.37 7.50 -9.70
CA ARG A 107 2.35 6.95 -8.34
C ARG A 107 1.35 5.81 -8.19
N ILE A 108 1.67 4.90 -7.27
CA ILE A 108 0.83 3.75 -6.96
C ILE A 108 0.05 3.99 -5.66
N TYR A 109 -1.27 3.85 -5.77
CA TYR A 109 -2.21 3.89 -4.65
C TYR A 109 -2.95 2.56 -4.56
N VAL A 110 -3.28 2.14 -3.34
CA VAL A 110 -3.92 0.85 -3.11
C VAL A 110 -5.17 1.05 -2.27
N SER A 111 -6.26 0.42 -2.68
CA SER A 111 -7.48 0.28 -1.89
C SER A 111 -7.73 -1.19 -1.60
N ARG A 112 -7.95 -1.51 -0.33
CA ARG A 112 -8.18 -2.87 0.17
C ARG A 112 -9.52 -2.97 0.86
N TYR A 113 -10.31 -3.95 0.45
CA TYR A 113 -11.62 -4.28 1.00
C TYR A 113 -11.61 -5.58 1.80
N ASP A 114 -10.42 -6.15 2.02
CA ASP A 114 -10.19 -7.43 2.67
C ASP A 114 -9.64 -7.30 4.10
N VAL A 115 -9.36 -6.08 4.55
CA VAL A 115 -8.76 -5.80 5.87
C VAL A 115 -9.79 -5.12 6.78
N GLY A 116 -10.61 -5.91 7.49
CA GLY A 116 -11.51 -5.42 8.55
C GLY A 116 -12.79 -4.70 8.07
N GLU A 117 -13.43 -3.92 8.96
CA GLU A 117 -14.71 -3.21 8.68
C GLU A 117 -14.55 -1.92 7.86
N SER A 118 -13.32 -1.43 7.68
CA SER A 118 -13.02 -0.17 7.00
C SER A 118 -12.21 -0.38 5.74
N ASN A 119 -12.59 0.29 4.65
CA ASN A 119 -11.80 0.34 3.42
C ASN A 119 -10.44 0.96 3.73
N LEU A 120 -9.39 0.17 3.60
CA LEU A 120 -8.02 0.61 3.83
C LEU A 120 -7.46 1.22 2.55
N GLN A 121 -6.90 2.41 2.64
CA GLN A 121 -6.34 3.15 1.50
C GLN A 121 -4.96 3.68 1.82
N TYR A 122 -4.01 3.50 0.90
CA TYR A 122 -2.64 3.95 1.10
C TYR A 122 -1.89 4.20 -0.21
N GLU A 123 -0.78 4.93 -0.11
CA GLU A 123 0.16 5.24 -1.18
C GLU A 123 1.49 4.50 -0.96
N PHE A 124 2.15 4.13 -2.05
CA PHE A 124 3.56 3.71 -2.08
C PHE A 124 4.49 4.93 -2.04
N LEU A 125 5.38 5.02 -1.06
CA LEU A 125 6.24 6.19 -0.83
C LEU A 125 7.52 6.21 -1.68
N ASP A 126 7.99 5.02 -2.06
CA ASP A 126 9.11 4.81 -2.98
C ASP A 126 8.61 4.22 -4.30
N ASP A 127 9.42 4.38 -5.35
CA ASP A 127 9.18 3.87 -6.71
C ASP A 127 8.88 2.36 -6.71
N ALA A 128 7.91 1.96 -7.52
CA ALA A 128 7.55 0.58 -7.82
C ALA A 128 7.64 0.35 -9.34
N PRO A 129 8.86 0.33 -9.90
CA PRO A 129 9.09 0.52 -11.33
C PRO A 129 8.41 -0.52 -12.21
N GLU A 130 8.32 -1.78 -11.78
CA GLU A 130 7.62 -2.82 -12.55
C GLU A 130 6.11 -2.55 -12.67
N LEU A 131 5.49 -2.07 -11.59
CA LEU A 131 4.07 -1.70 -11.60
C LEU A 131 3.84 -0.41 -12.39
N GLU A 132 4.67 0.60 -12.16
CA GLU A 132 4.59 1.89 -12.84
C GLU A 132 4.75 1.71 -14.36
N ASN A 133 5.77 0.99 -14.82
CA ASN A 133 5.99 0.70 -16.24
C ASN A 133 4.81 -0.07 -16.84
N PHE A 134 4.25 -1.05 -16.11
CA PHE A 134 3.07 -1.79 -16.58
C PHE A 134 1.87 -0.86 -16.80
N PHE A 135 1.62 0.07 -15.89
CA PHE A 135 0.52 1.04 -16.04
C PHE A 135 0.80 2.06 -17.14
N GLU A 136 2.04 2.50 -17.30
CA GLU A 136 2.42 3.38 -18.41
C GLU A 136 2.21 2.69 -19.76
N GLU A 137 2.58 1.41 -19.89
CA GLU A 137 2.30 0.61 -21.10
C GLU A 137 0.79 0.40 -21.31
N LEU A 138 -0.01 0.34 -20.24
CA LEU A 138 -1.45 0.15 -20.33
C LEU A 138 -2.19 1.40 -20.85
N ILE A 139 -1.69 2.60 -20.54
CA ILE A 139 -2.33 3.88 -20.87
C ILE A 139 -1.85 4.45 -22.23
N ASN A 140 -0.74 3.95 -22.77
CA ASN A 140 -0.16 4.40 -24.05
C ASN A 140 -0.59 3.53 -25.25
#